data_AF-A0A0D0KY48-F1
#
_entry.id   AF-A0A0D0KY48-F1
#
_cell.length_a   1.000
_cell.length_b   1.000
_cell.length_c   1.000
_cell.angle_alpha   90.00
_cell.angle_beta   90.00
_cell.angle_gamma   90.00
#
_symmetry.space_group_name_H-M   'P 1'
#
loop_
_entity.id
_entity.type
_entity.pdbx_description
1 polymer ?
#
loop_
_entity_poly.entity_id
_entity_poly.type
_entity_poly.pdbx_seq_one_letter_code
_entity_poly.pdbx_strand_id
1 'polypeptide(L)'
;MHPRVEITIDGTPVAGGFYERLKSVTVTDKEGLKSDTVDMELNDGPPNYLGLPRTGAIIEVRMGYGTNLASVGTFTADKINGACLPYGLSISGKAVDFRSGKLKERQERAWDKTSLGDIVSQIASESDLKPAVDPDLAKFVYQWVGQQDESNLHFLRRLAQRHNGLFSIKQGRLLFSKLGSGKASSGAHIGSVIVTPEMVQLGSLRFDIGDRTKYSKVVAYYQDSDKAQRVEIEADGDADGDSVYRIPEPFSSPDEADKAAQAKAKNLKRGEGSTSVTVIGDTSICAGAPLIYAGIRPGLDGVPYVIDTATHRYTAKGTFTTDISGKLYDGKSSSESDADGESGAGDGSTGNGGGSNSGNGSNGGGKVAPNSVPSTPATPAHFLTPRVGRTDEN
;
A
#
# COMPACT_ATOMS: atom_id res chain seq x y z
N MET A 1 -6.61 18.69 -24.86
CA MET A 1 -5.97 19.14 -23.59
C MET A 1 -4.48 19.28 -23.85
N HIS A 2 -3.85 20.39 -23.46
CA HIS A 2 -2.41 20.60 -23.68
C HIS A 2 -1.66 20.39 -22.36
N PRO A 3 -0.92 19.29 -22.18
CA PRO A 3 -0.11 19.10 -20.99
C PRO A 3 0.95 20.18 -20.85
N ARG A 4 1.24 20.55 -19.61
CA ARG A 4 2.28 21.52 -19.28
C ARG A 4 2.96 21.13 -17.97
N VAL A 5 4.23 21.51 -17.86
CA VAL A 5 5.03 21.36 -16.66
C VAL A 5 5.66 22.71 -16.30
N GLU A 6 5.65 23.07 -15.02
CA GLU A 6 6.35 24.22 -14.46
C GLU A 6 7.38 23.72 -13.44
N ILE A 7 8.59 24.26 -13.53
CA ILE A 7 9.72 23.83 -12.70
C ILE A 7 10.41 25.06 -12.15
N THR A 8 10.65 25.06 -10.85
CA THR A 8 11.46 26.08 -10.20
C THR A 8 12.67 25.42 -9.54
N ILE A 9 13.84 26.04 -9.68
CA ILE A 9 15.07 25.61 -9.03
C ILE A 9 15.51 26.72 -8.07
N ASP A 10 15.68 26.40 -6.79
CA ASP A 10 15.96 27.35 -5.71
C ASP A 10 15.00 28.55 -5.70
N GLY A 11 13.70 28.28 -5.92
CA GLY A 11 12.64 29.29 -5.97
C GLY A 11 12.62 30.15 -7.24
N THR A 12 13.54 29.93 -8.18
CA THR A 12 13.59 30.65 -9.45
C THR A 12 13.00 29.79 -10.58
N PRO A 13 12.00 30.28 -11.32
CA PRO A 13 11.48 29.57 -12.50
C PRO A 13 12.57 29.34 -13.54
N VAL A 14 12.61 28.14 -14.12
CA VAL A 14 13.55 27.83 -15.20
C VAL A 14 13.18 28.59 -16.48
N ALA A 15 14.19 29.01 -17.24
CA ALA A 15 14.01 29.85 -18.42
C ALA A 15 13.43 29.07 -19.63
N GLY A 16 12.92 29.79 -20.64
CA GLY A 16 12.34 29.19 -21.86
C GLY A 16 13.26 28.17 -22.56
N GLY A 17 14.56 28.45 -22.63
CA GLY A 17 15.54 27.53 -23.23
C GLY A 17 15.68 26.19 -22.50
N PHE A 18 15.29 26.11 -21.22
CA PHE A 18 15.20 24.83 -20.51
C PHE A 18 14.06 23.98 -21.09
N TYR A 19 12.88 24.57 -21.27
CA TYR A 19 11.70 23.87 -21.79
C TYR A 19 11.85 23.45 -23.25
N GLU A 20 12.55 24.25 -24.07
CA GLU A 20 12.88 23.91 -25.46
C GLU A 20 13.78 22.66 -25.55
N ARG A 21 14.61 22.43 -24.53
CA ARG A 21 15.56 21.31 -24.46
C ARG A 21 15.06 20.14 -23.64
N LEU A 22 13.98 20.31 -22.88
CA LEU A 22 13.42 19.30 -22.01
C LEU A 22 12.86 18.14 -22.83
N LYS A 23 13.41 16.94 -22.63
CA LYS A 23 12.93 15.69 -23.26
C LYS A 23 11.84 15.05 -22.42
N SER A 24 12.10 14.90 -21.12
CA SER A 24 11.17 14.26 -20.20
C SER A 24 11.33 14.78 -18.77
N VAL A 25 10.24 14.74 -18.02
CA VAL A 25 10.22 14.88 -16.56
C VAL A 25 9.44 13.70 -16.01
N THR A 26 10.04 12.97 -15.08
CA THR A 26 9.42 11.85 -14.39
C THR A 26 9.41 12.14 -12.91
N VAL A 27 8.24 12.15 -12.29
CA VAL A 27 8.08 12.23 -10.84
C VAL A 27 7.51 10.90 -10.36
N THR A 28 8.22 10.24 -9.44
CA THR A 28 7.78 8.96 -8.88
C THR A 28 7.42 9.16 -7.42
N ASP A 29 6.14 8.99 -7.09
CA ASP A 29 5.61 8.90 -5.73
C ASP A 29 5.55 7.43 -5.30
N LYS A 30 6.11 7.10 -4.14
CA LYS A 30 6.13 5.73 -3.61
C LYS A 30 5.50 5.66 -2.23
N GLU A 31 4.75 4.60 -2.00
CA GLU A 31 4.21 4.31 -0.69
C GLU A 31 5.33 3.89 0.29
N GLY A 32 5.24 4.38 1.53
CA GLY A 32 6.11 3.98 2.64
C GLY A 32 7.41 4.76 2.73
N LEU A 33 8.53 4.04 2.91
CA LEU A 33 9.85 4.61 3.22
C LEU A 33 10.75 4.88 2.01
N LYS A 34 10.30 4.51 0.82
CA LYS A 34 11.02 4.86 -0.40
C LYS A 34 10.80 6.35 -0.64
N SER A 35 11.87 7.10 -0.92
CA SER A 35 11.70 8.51 -1.26
C SER A 35 11.07 8.65 -2.63
N ASP A 36 10.22 9.66 -2.74
CA ASP A 36 9.79 10.19 -4.01
C ASP A 36 11.02 10.70 -4.77
N THR A 37 11.00 10.56 -6.10
CA THR A 37 12.12 10.99 -6.96
C THR A 37 11.62 11.86 -8.09
N VAL A 38 12.50 12.74 -8.55
CA VAL A 38 12.34 13.48 -9.80
C VAL A 38 13.53 13.17 -10.70
N ASP A 39 13.25 12.91 -11.97
CA ASP A 39 14.25 12.71 -13.01
C ASP A 39 13.88 13.57 -14.21
N MET A 40 14.81 14.42 -14.64
CA MET A 40 14.67 15.30 -15.79
C MET A 40 15.73 14.96 -16.83
N GLU A 41 15.32 14.81 -18.08
CA GLU A 41 16.23 14.59 -19.20
C GLU A 41 16.15 15.76 -20.17
N LEU A 42 17.30 16.30 -20.56
CA LEU A 42 17.43 17.46 -21.44
C LEU A 42 18.42 17.20 -22.57
N ASN A 43 18.23 17.91 -23.67
CA ASN A 43 19.19 18.03 -24.75
C ASN A 43 20.13 19.22 -24.48
N ASP A 44 21.33 18.94 -23.97
CA ASP A 44 22.29 19.97 -23.55
C ASP A 44 23.54 19.98 -24.44
N GLY A 45 23.52 20.80 -25.49
CA GLY A 45 24.53 20.79 -26.54
C GLY A 45 24.61 22.10 -27.33
N PRO A 46 25.65 22.25 -28.16
CA PRO A 46 26.01 23.50 -28.84
C PRO A 46 24.86 24.10 -29.67
N PRO A 47 24.84 25.44 -29.87
CA PRO A 47 25.90 26.40 -29.52
C PRO A 47 25.88 26.86 -28.05
N ASN A 48 24.78 26.63 -27.32
CA ASN A 48 24.60 27.11 -25.96
C ASN A 48 24.35 25.94 -25.00
N TYR A 49 25.13 25.85 -23.93
CA TYR A 49 24.93 24.89 -22.85
C TYR A 49 24.00 25.46 -21.78
N LEU A 50 23.22 24.59 -21.14
CA LEU A 50 22.39 24.94 -19.99
C LEU A 50 23.25 25.13 -18.74
N GLY A 51 22.83 26.06 -17.88
CA GLY A 51 23.43 26.18 -16.55
C GLY A 51 23.18 24.90 -15.74
N LEU A 52 24.24 24.35 -15.16
CA LEU A 52 24.12 23.19 -14.26
C LEU A 52 23.64 23.67 -12.89
N PRO A 53 22.54 23.12 -12.33
CA PRO A 53 22.16 23.44 -10.97
C PRO A 53 23.25 22.96 -10.00
N ARG A 54 23.28 23.52 -8.78
CA ARG A 54 24.11 22.94 -7.73
C ARG A 54 23.48 21.65 -7.21
N THR A 55 24.31 20.71 -6.75
CA THR A 55 23.82 19.65 -5.87
C THR A 55 23.28 20.29 -4.59
N GLY A 56 22.17 19.78 -4.07
CA GLY A 56 21.43 20.37 -2.96
C GLY A 56 20.41 21.44 -3.35
N ALA A 57 20.31 21.83 -4.63
CA ALA A 57 19.29 22.79 -5.08
C ALA A 57 17.87 22.24 -4.87
N ILE A 58 16.93 23.10 -4.47
CA ILE A 58 15.53 22.72 -4.27
C ILE A 58 14.82 22.78 -5.62
N ILE A 59 14.26 21.65 -6.06
CA ILE A 59 13.47 21.51 -7.29
C ILE A 59 12.00 21.37 -6.90
N GLU A 60 11.15 22.29 -7.33
CA GLU A 60 9.70 22.13 -7.25
C GLU A 60 9.14 21.84 -8.64
N VAL A 61 8.26 20.84 -8.74
CA VAL A 61 7.64 20.42 -9.99
C VAL A 61 6.13 20.52 -9.90
N ARG A 62 5.54 21.24 -10.85
CA ARG A 62 4.09 21.30 -11.06
C ARG A 62 3.74 20.73 -12.43
N MET A 63 2.72 19.88 -12.51
CA MET A 63 2.25 19.28 -13.76
C MET A 63 0.74 19.46 -13.90
N GLY A 64 0.24 19.34 -15.13
CA GLY A 64 -1.19 19.36 -15.41
C GLY A 64 -1.50 19.82 -16.83
N TYR A 65 -2.65 20.47 -17.02
CA TYR A 65 -3.15 20.85 -18.33
C TYR A 65 -3.49 22.35 -18.40
N GLY A 66 -2.99 23.03 -19.44
CA GLY A 66 -3.24 24.46 -19.63
C GLY A 66 -2.77 25.29 -18.43
N THR A 67 -3.73 25.94 -17.76
CA THR A 67 -3.50 26.75 -16.54
C THR A 67 -3.67 25.95 -15.25
N ASN A 68 -4.22 24.73 -15.32
CA ASN A 68 -4.49 23.89 -14.15
C ASN A 68 -3.26 23.03 -13.85
N LEU A 69 -2.31 23.59 -13.10
CA LEU A 69 -1.09 22.91 -12.67
C LEU A 69 -1.13 22.64 -11.16
N ALA A 70 -1.01 21.37 -10.78
CA ALA A 70 -0.89 20.95 -9.39
C ALA A 70 0.59 20.71 -9.04
N SER A 71 0.96 20.97 -7.77
CA SER A 71 2.28 20.60 -7.27
C SER A 71 2.37 19.09 -7.10
N VAL A 72 3.35 18.47 -7.76
CA VAL A 72 3.57 17.02 -7.74
C VAL A 72 4.71 16.65 -6.77
N GLY A 73 5.50 17.63 -6.34
CA GLY A 73 6.47 17.43 -5.27
C GLY A 73 7.57 18.48 -5.22
N THR A 74 8.31 18.42 -4.12
CA THR A 74 9.52 19.20 -3.88
C THR A 74 10.67 18.25 -3.58
N PHE A 75 11.77 18.43 -4.31
CA PHE A 75 12.91 17.52 -4.32
C PHE A 75 14.21 18.31 -4.10
N THR A 76 15.24 17.62 -3.62
CA THR A 76 16.60 18.13 -3.54
C THR A 76 17.41 17.47 -4.64
N ALA A 77 18.05 18.27 -5.50
CA ALA A 77 18.93 17.80 -6.56
C ALA A 77 20.10 17.03 -5.94
N ASP A 78 20.29 15.76 -6.30
CA ASP A 78 21.34 14.91 -5.73
C ASP A 78 22.39 14.50 -6.77
N LYS A 79 21.97 14.30 -8.03
CA LYS A 79 22.84 13.83 -9.10
C LYS A 79 22.60 14.61 -10.39
N ILE A 80 23.70 15.03 -11.01
CA ILE A 80 23.71 15.70 -12.30
C ILE A 80 24.66 14.91 -13.20
N ASN A 81 24.16 14.46 -14.34
CA ASN A 81 24.93 13.67 -15.30
C ASN A 81 24.85 14.31 -16.68
N GLY A 82 26.00 14.74 -17.20
CA GLY A 82 26.15 15.27 -18.55
C GLY A 82 26.80 14.24 -19.48
N ALA A 83 26.11 13.88 -20.55
CA ALA A 83 26.69 13.16 -21.68
C ALA A 83 27.24 14.19 -22.69
N CYS A 84 28.51 14.03 -23.08
CA CYS A 84 29.15 14.94 -24.03
C CYS A 84 28.81 14.60 -25.49
N LEU A 85 28.70 13.32 -25.85
CA LEU A 85 28.37 12.88 -27.20
C LEU A 85 27.59 11.54 -27.15
N PRO A 86 26.33 11.49 -27.62
CA PRO A 86 25.48 12.62 -27.96
C PRO A 86 25.17 13.47 -26.72
N TYR A 87 25.16 14.79 -26.92
CA TYR A 87 24.88 15.80 -25.91
C TYR A 87 23.57 15.51 -25.14
N GLY A 88 23.66 15.44 -23.81
CA GLY A 88 22.52 15.17 -22.94
C GLY A 88 22.79 15.57 -21.50
N LEU A 89 21.75 15.97 -20.79
CA LEU A 89 21.82 16.32 -19.39
C LEU A 89 20.70 15.60 -18.64
N SER A 90 21.05 14.90 -17.56
CA SER A 90 20.11 14.28 -16.64
C SER A 90 20.28 14.91 -15.27
N ILE A 91 19.18 15.42 -14.72
CA ILE A 91 19.12 16.00 -13.38
C ILE A 91 18.17 15.11 -12.58
N SER A 92 18.71 14.45 -11.55
CA SER A 92 17.93 13.66 -10.60
C SER A 92 17.86 14.37 -9.26
N GLY A 93 16.75 14.15 -8.57
CA GLY A 93 16.55 14.61 -7.21
C GLY A 93 15.67 13.65 -6.43
N LYS A 94 15.76 13.73 -5.10
CA LYS A 94 14.95 12.94 -4.17
C LYS A 94 14.18 13.91 -3.29
N ALA A 95 13.00 13.51 -2.81
CA ALA A 95 12.32 14.25 -1.76
C ALA A 95 13.30 14.52 -0.61
N VAL A 96 13.17 15.69 0.02
CA VAL A 96 14.06 16.18 1.09
C VAL A 96 14.52 15.02 1.96
N ASP A 97 15.84 14.83 2.02
CA ASP A 97 16.46 13.68 2.67
C ASP A 97 16.31 13.81 4.20
N PHE A 98 15.20 13.32 4.77
CA PHE A 98 15.01 13.14 6.23
C PHE A 98 15.86 11.99 6.78
N ARG A 99 17.07 11.89 6.26
CA ARG A 99 17.99 10.76 6.22
C ARG A 99 19.36 11.23 6.71
N SER A 100 19.44 12.42 7.28
CA SER A 100 20.58 12.90 8.05
C SER A 100 20.22 12.93 9.54
N GLY A 101 21.24 12.89 10.40
CA GLY A 101 21.06 12.95 11.85
C GLY A 101 20.45 11.69 12.47
N LYS A 102 19.75 11.89 13.59
CA LYS A 102 19.28 10.84 14.51
C LYS A 102 18.33 9.81 13.87
N LEU A 103 17.73 10.10 12.72
CA LEU A 103 16.83 9.17 12.02
C LEU A 103 17.55 7.95 11.45
N LYS A 104 18.80 8.11 10.99
CA LYS A 104 19.62 7.01 10.45
C LYS A 104 20.58 6.40 11.47
N GLU A 105 20.90 7.15 12.51
CA GLU A 105 21.78 6.68 13.57
C GLU A 105 21.16 5.46 14.25
N ARG A 106 21.96 4.41 14.42
CA ARG A 106 21.56 3.23 15.19
C ARG A 106 21.59 3.60 16.65
N GLN A 107 20.51 3.29 17.36
CA GLN A 107 20.34 3.64 18.76
C GLN A 107 19.93 2.41 19.57
N GLU A 108 20.24 2.47 20.85
CA GLU A 108 19.80 1.51 21.85
C GLU A 108 18.98 2.24 22.92
N ARG A 109 17.70 1.90 23.02
CA ARG A 109 16.77 2.42 24.02
C ARG A 109 15.56 1.53 24.15
N ALA A 110 14.81 1.70 25.24
CA ALA A 110 13.57 0.99 25.46
C ALA A 110 12.50 1.92 26.03
N TRP A 111 11.25 1.57 25.78
CA TRP A 111 10.08 2.22 26.33
C TRP A 111 9.31 1.20 27.18
N ASP A 112 8.84 1.66 28.34
CA ASP A 112 8.04 0.88 29.29
C ASP A 112 6.68 1.55 29.41
N LYS A 113 5.60 0.75 29.33
CA LYS A 113 4.19 1.19 29.43
C LYS A 113 3.87 2.47 28.64
N THR A 114 4.39 2.56 27.41
CA THR A 114 4.30 3.76 26.58
C THR A 114 3.38 3.52 25.38
N SER A 115 2.56 4.52 25.02
CA SER A 115 1.69 4.42 23.85
C SER A 115 2.48 4.54 22.54
N LEU A 116 2.00 3.90 21.48
CA LEU A 116 2.58 4.04 20.14
C LEU A 116 2.56 5.50 19.68
N GLY A 117 1.51 6.26 20.03
CA GLY A 117 1.42 7.69 19.74
C GLY A 117 2.55 8.50 20.38
N ASP A 118 2.89 8.20 21.63
CA ASP A 118 3.95 8.88 22.37
C ASP A 118 5.34 8.53 21.81
N ILE A 119 5.58 7.24 21.51
CA ILE A 119 6.85 6.78 20.90
C ILE A 119 7.09 7.51 19.57
N VAL A 120 6.08 7.55 18.69
CA VAL A 120 6.19 8.20 17.39
C VAL A 120 6.39 9.72 17.56
N SER A 121 5.69 10.35 18.51
CA SER A 121 5.79 11.78 18.77
C SER A 121 7.17 12.18 19.32
N GLN A 122 7.74 11.36 20.20
CA GLN A 122 9.10 11.54 20.70
C GLN A 122 10.12 11.49 19.56
N ILE A 123 10.06 10.45 18.72
CA ILE A 123 11.00 10.28 17.60
C ILE A 123 10.85 11.40 16.56
N ALA A 124 9.62 11.84 16.28
CA ALA A 124 9.36 12.95 15.38
C ALA A 124 10.01 14.24 15.89
N SER A 125 9.84 14.55 17.18
CA SER A 125 10.37 15.75 17.81
C SER A 125 11.90 15.78 17.84
N GLU A 126 12.56 14.62 18.05
CA GLU A 126 14.02 14.47 17.99
C GLU A 126 14.61 14.78 16.60
N SER A 127 13.77 14.82 15.57
CA SER A 127 14.14 14.94 14.17
C SER A 127 13.53 16.18 13.50
N ASP A 128 13.02 17.14 14.29
CA ASP A 128 12.34 18.35 13.82
C ASP A 128 11.15 18.07 12.87
N LEU A 129 10.46 16.94 13.07
CA LEU A 129 9.29 16.53 12.32
C LEU A 129 8.01 16.70 13.15
N LYS A 130 6.92 17.05 12.49
CA LYS A 130 5.59 17.07 13.11
C LYS A 130 4.97 15.67 13.06
N PRO A 131 4.58 15.05 14.20
CA PRO A 131 3.94 13.75 14.18
C PRO A 131 2.50 13.84 13.66
N ALA A 132 2.10 12.84 12.89
CA ALA A 132 0.74 12.65 12.38
C ALA A 132 0.38 11.16 12.50
N VAL A 133 -0.24 10.77 13.61
CA VAL A 133 -0.54 9.38 13.95
C VAL A 133 -2.05 9.14 13.86
N ASP A 134 -2.45 8.01 13.29
CA ASP A 134 -3.86 7.60 13.28
C ASP A 134 -4.36 7.34 14.71
N PRO A 135 -5.52 7.88 15.12
CA PRO A 135 -5.98 7.82 16.52
C PRO A 135 -6.13 6.41 17.08
N ASP A 136 -6.48 5.43 16.25
CA ASP A 136 -6.70 4.05 16.71
C ASP A 136 -5.35 3.35 16.95
N LEU A 137 -4.35 3.63 16.11
CA LEU A 137 -2.99 3.14 16.32
C LEU A 137 -2.34 3.83 17.53
N ALA A 138 -2.57 5.13 17.71
CA ALA A 138 -1.98 5.92 18.78
C ALA A 138 -2.31 5.38 20.19
N LYS A 139 -3.51 4.80 20.37
CA LYS A 139 -4.00 4.26 21.65
C LYS A 139 -3.31 2.98 22.11
N PHE A 140 -2.63 2.25 21.21
CA PHE A 140 -2.00 0.99 21.59
C PHE A 140 -0.83 1.23 22.55
N VAL A 141 -0.87 0.59 23.72
CA VAL A 141 0.17 0.71 24.75
C VAL A 141 1.07 -0.51 24.70
N TYR A 142 2.37 -0.27 24.53
CA TYR A 142 3.37 -1.30 24.70
C TYR A 142 3.68 -1.48 26.18
N GLN A 143 3.58 -2.71 26.68
CA GLN A 143 4.10 -3.03 28.02
C GLN A 143 5.60 -2.79 28.07
N TRP A 144 6.33 -3.30 27.07
CA TRP A 144 7.73 -3.00 26.88
C TRP A 144 8.06 -3.11 25.39
N VAL A 145 8.88 -2.19 24.88
CA VAL A 145 9.41 -2.28 23.51
C VAL A 145 10.81 -1.70 23.44
N GLY A 146 11.74 -2.48 22.88
CA GLY A 146 13.14 -2.09 22.73
C GLY A 146 13.51 -1.74 21.28
N GLN A 147 14.21 -0.62 21.09
CA GLN A 147 15.02 -0.34 19.91
C GLN A 147 16.44 -0.82 20.23
N GLN A 148 16.88 -1.91 19.61
CA GLN A 148 18.16 -2.55 19.90
C GLN A 148 19.06 -2.48 18.67
N ASP A 149 20.09 -1.65 18.75
CA ASP A 149 21.01 -1.36 17.65
C ASP A 149 20.24 -1.16 16.34
N GLU A 150 19.26 -0.27 16.37
CA GLU A 150 18.30 -0.10 15.28
C GLU A 150 18.15 1.40 15.02
N SER A 151 18.03 1.80 13.76
CA SER A 151 17.78 3.22 13.45
C SER A 151 16.32 3.57 13.67
N ASN A 152 16.01 4.84 13.97
CA ASN A 152 14.63 5.27 14.16
C ASN A 152 13.75 4.94 12.94
N LEU A 153 14.30 5.03 11.72
CA LEU A 153 13.59 4.64 10.50
C LEU A 153 13.24 3.14 10.47
N HIS A 154 14.18 2.28 10.89
CA HIS A 154 13.96 0.85 10.92
C HIS A 154 12.98 0.46 12.03
N PHE A 155 13.13 1.09 13.21
CA PHE A 155 12.24 0.89 14.36
C PHE A 155 10.80 1.27 14.04
N LEU A 156 10.56 2.48 13.51
CA LEU A 156 9.23 2.93 13.10
C LEU A 156 8.63 2.04 12.00
N ARG A 157 9.44 1.56 11.06
CA ARG A 157 8.99 0.59 10.04
C ARG A 157 8.53 -0.72 10.69
N ARG A 158 9.30 -1.23 11.64
CA ARG A 158 8.99 -2.46 12.37
C ARG A 158 7.67 -2.30 13.14
N LEU A 159 7.49 -1.18 13.84
CA LEU A 159 6.23 -0.88 14.54
C LEU A 159 5.06 -0.79 13.54
N ALA A 160 5.22 -0.09 12.41
CA ALA A 160 4.18 0.01 11.40
C ALA A 160 3.78 -1.38 10.87
N GLN A 161 4.75 -2.26 10.61
CA GLN A 161 4.48 -3.63 10.18
C GLN A 161 3.72 -4.46 11.22
N ARG A 162 4.05 -4.32 12.52
CA ARG A 162 3.34 -4.99 13.61
C ARG A 162 1.87 -4.58 13.75
N HIS A 163 1.54 -3.38 13.29
CA HIS A 163 0.18 -2.80 13.40
C HIS A 163 -0.59 -2.75 12.08
N ASN A 164 -0.13 -3.44 11.03
CA ASN A 164 -0.67 -3.29 9.66
C ASN A 164 -0.82 -1.82 9.25
N GLY A 165 0.15 -1.01 9.66
CA GLY A 165 0.22 0.41 9.41
C GLY A 165 1.20 0.78 8.30
N LEU A 166 1.18 2.05 7.94
CA LEU A 166 2.08 2.70 7.02
C LEU A 166 2.88 3.78 7.76
N PHE A 167 4.20 3.75 7.58
CA PHE A 167 5.09 4.80 8.03
C PHE A 167 5.71 5.51 6.82
N SER A 168 5.59 6.84 6.77
CA SER A 168 6.23 7.69 5.77
C SER A 168 6.64 9.04 6.36
N ILE A 169 7.59 9.73 5.72
CA ILE A 169 7.96 11.10 6.08
C ILE A 169 7.77 11.98 4.84
N LYS A 170 6.83 12.92 4.91
CA LYS A 170 6.55 13.86 3.81
C LYS A 170 6.27 15.25 4.34
N GLN A 171 6.74 16.28 3.63
CA GLN A 171 6.47 17.69 3.94
C GLN A 171 6.76 18.09 5.41
N GLY A 172 7.86 17.57 5.98
CA GLY A 172 8.24 17.84 7.38
C GLY A 172 7.33 17.17 8.42
N ARG A 173 6.52 16.19 8.01
CA ARG A 173 5.65 15.40 8.88
C ARG A 173 6.06 13.94 8.90
N LEU A 174 6.03 13.34 10.09
CA LEU A 174 6.18 11.91 10.31
C LEU A 174 4.78 11.30 10.38
N LEU A 175 4.41 10.52 9.38
CA LEU A 175 3.06 9.97 9.26
C LEU A 175 3.05 8.50 9.63
N PHE A 176 2.10 8.13 10.46
CA PHE A 176 1.90 6.77 10.95
C PHE A 176 0.40 6.44 10.92
N SER A 177 -0.05 5.78 9.85
CA SER A 177 -1.47 5.53 9.60
C SER A 177 -1.79 4.05 9.46
N LYS A 178 -3.07 3.66 9.52
CA LYS A 178 -3.50 2.32 9.11
C LYS A 178 -3.27 2.17 7.60
N LEU A 179 -2.75 1.02 7.18
CA LEU A 179 -2.52 0.74 5.77
C LEU A 179 -3.87 0.62 5.04
N GLY A 180 -4.00 1.31 3.90
CA GLY A 180 -5.25 1.38 3.13
C GLY A 180 -6.39 2.17 3.80
N SER A 181 -6.09 3.02 4.79
CA SER A 181 -7.07 3.92 5.43
C SER A 181 -7.69 4.97 4.50
N GLY A 182 -7.32 4.99 3.21
CA GLY A 182 -7.72 6.04 2.28
C GLY A 182 -7.19 7.42 2.67
N LYS A 183 -6.17 7.50 3.54
CA LYS A 183 -5.50 8.74 3.91
C LYS A 183 -4.18 8.83 3.17
N ALA A 184 -3.92 9.99 2.59
CA ALA A 184 -2.64 10.32 1.97
C ALA A 184 -1.52 10.26 2.98
N SER A 185 -0.32 10.13 2.44
CA SER A 185 0.93 10.54 3.09
C SER A 185 0.99 12.05 3.41
N SER A 186 -0.09 12.81 3.25
CA SER A 186 -0.24 14.17 3.82
C SER A 186 -1.23 14.23 4.99
N GLY A 187 -1.90 13.11 5.30
CA GLY A 187 -2.98 13.02 6.28
C GLY A 187 -4.38 13.38 5.74
N ALA A 188 -4.47 13.92 4.52
CA ALA A 188 -5.74 14.22 3.87
C ALA A 188 -6.44 12.94 3.39
N HIS A 189 -7.76 12.91 3.40
CA HIS A 189 -8.50 11.84 2.73
C HIS A 189 -8.21 11.87 1.22
N ILE A 190 -7.72 10.76 0.68
CA ILE A 190 -7.59 10.56 -0.76
C ILE A 190 -8.89 9.93 -1.24
N GLY A 191 -9.55 10.57 -2.21
CA GLY A 191 -10.67 9.95 -2.91
C GLY A 191 -10.22 8.69 -3.63
N SER A 192 -11.11 7.71 -3.76
CA SER A 192 -10.81 6.50 -4.55
C SER A 192 -10.56 6.87 -6.01
N VAL A 193 -9.48 6.33 -6.58
CA VAL A 193 -9.17 6.45 -8.01
C VAL A 193 -9.95 5.37 -8.75
N ILE A 194 -10.87 5.79 -9.61
CA ILE A 194 -11.65 4.88 -10.46
C ILE A 194 -11.07 4.94 -11.87
N VAL A 195 -10.52 3.81 -12.34
CA VAL A 195 -9.94 3.70 -13.68
C VAL A 195 -10.95 3.04 -14.63
N THR A 196 -11.36 3.80 -15.65
CA THR A 196 -12.25 3.35 -16.73
C THR A 196 -11.48 3.11 -18.03
N PRO A 197 -12.02 2.34 -19.00
CA PRO A 197 -11.33 2.00 -20.25
C PRO A 197 -10.80 3.18 -21.05
N GLU A 198 -11.51 4.31 -21.04
CA GLU A 198 -11.14 5.53 -21.77
C GLU A 198 -9.90 6.24 -21.20
N MET A 199 -9.58 6.00 -19.93
CA MET A 199 -8.41 6.56 -19.27
C MET A 199 -7.15 5.73 -19.52
N VAL A 200 -7.30 4.45 -19.86
CA VAL A 200 -6.21 3.49 -19.95
C VAL A 200 -5.51 3.59 -21.29
N GLN A 201 -4.18 3.66 -21.26
CA GLN A 201 -3.37 3.52 -22.46
C GLN A 201 -3.42 2.07 -22.97
N LEU A 202 -3.74 1.90 -24.25
CA LEU A 202 -3.86 0.58 -24.87
C LEU A 202 -2.59 -0.26 -24.68
N GLY A 203 -2.75 -1.50 -24.22
CA GLY A 203 -1.65 -2.45 -23.99
C GLY A 203 -0.81 -2.21 -22.72
N SER A 204 -1.14 -1.22 -21.91
CA SER A 204 -0.41 -0.93 -20.66
C SER A 204 -0.90 -1.77 -19.47
N LEU A 205 -2.20 -2.01 -19.37
CA LEU A 205 -2.82 -2.68 -18.22
C LEU A 205 -2.39 -4.14 -18.12
N ARG A 206 -1.87 -4.50 -16.94
CA ARG A 206 -1.57 -5.87 -16.52
C ARG A 206 -2.08 -6.08 -15.10
N PHE A 207 -2.54 -7.29 -14.81
CA PHE A 207 -2.79 -7.72 -13.45
C PHE A 207 -2.33 -9.16 -13.30
N ASP A 208 -1.81 -9.46 -12.12
CA ASP A 208 -1.31 -10.77 -11.75
C ASP A 208 -2.07 -11.22 -10.51
N ILE A 209 -2.59 -12.43 -10.57
CA ILE A 209 -3.17 -13.13 -9.43
C ILE A 209 -2.26 -14.33 -9.20
N GLY A 210 -1.47 -14.26 -8.13
CA GLY A 210 -0.50 -15.28 -7.77
C GLY A 210 -1.03 -16.14 -6.64
N ASP A 211 -1.07 -17.45 -6.85
CA ASP A 211 -1.31 -18.47 -5.81
C ASP A 211 -0.02 -18.76 -5.02
N ARG A 212 0.68 -17.70 -4.57
CA ARG A 212 1.90 -17.88 -3.79
C ARG A 212 1.50 -18.38 -2.40
N THR A 213 1.78 -19.66 -2.14
CA THR A 213 1.71 -20.35 -0.84
C THR A 213 0.67 -19.72 0.08
N LYS A 214 -0.61 -19.93 -0.23
CA LYS A 214 -1.70 -19.49 0.64
C LYS A 214 -1.48 -20.07 2.03
N TYR A 215 -1.41 -19.20 3.03
CA TYR A 215 -1.25 -19.62 4.41
C TYR A 215 -2.61 -19.64 5.10
N SER A 216 -3.03 -20.78 5.63
CA SER A 216 -4.28 -20.89 6.39
C SER A 216 -4.23 -20.16 7.71
N LYS A 217 -3.05 -20.12 8.32
CA LYS A 217 -2.82 -19.48 9.62
C LYS A 217 -1.49 -18.78 9.68
N VAL A 218 -1.44 -17.71 10.46
CA VAL A 218 -0.21 -17.06 10.89
C VAL A 218 -0.05 -17.27 12.39
N VAL A 219 1.10 -17.79 12.81
CA VAL A 219 1.43 -18.02 14.21
C VAL A 219 2.47 -17.03 14.66
N ALA A 220 2.15 -16.26 15.69
CA ALA A 220 3.06 -15.44 16.46
C ALA A 220 3.39 -16.11 17.80
N TYR A 221 4.45 -15.66 18.44
CA TYR A 221 4.87 -16.20 19.72
C TYR A 221 5.09 -15.08 20.72
N TYR A 222 4.69 -15.28 21.96
CA TYR A 222 5.15 -14.46 23.07
C TYR A 222 5.77 -15.33 24.16
N GLN A 223 6.62 -14.73 24.97
CA GLN A 223 7.22 -15.40 26.13
C GLN A 223 6.41 -15.05 27.37
N ASP A 224 5.75 -16.04 27.95
CA ASP A 224 5.08 -15.90 29.25
C ASP A 224 6.16 -16.01 30.33
N SER A 225 6.52 -14.87 30.94
CA SER A 225 7.55 -14.80 31.98
C SER A 225 7.16 -15.53 33.25
N ASP A 226 5.86 -15.63 33.54
CA ASP A 226 5.35 -16.24 34.77
C ASP A 226 5.39 -17.77 34.66
N LYS A 227 5.16 -18.29 33.44
CA LYS A 227 5.20 -19.74 33.15
C LYS A 227 6.53 -20.22 32.60
N ALA A 228 7.45 -19.30 32.27
CA ALA A 228 8.70 -19.59 31.55
C ALA A 228 8.48 -20.42 30.27
N GLN A 229 7.39 -20.13 29.56
CA GLN A 229 6.95 -20.88 28.39
C GLN A 229 6.68 -19.97 27.20
N ARG A 230 6.99 -20.49 26.00
CA ARG A 230 6.64 -19.86 24.74
C ARG A 230 5.20 -20.24 24.40
N VAL A 231 4.34 -19.24 24.29
CA VAL A 231 2.92 -19.43 23.95
C VAL A 231 2.69 -19.01 22.50
N GLU A 232 1.97 -19.84 21.75
CA GLU A 232 1.60 -19.59 20.35
C GLU A 232 0.27 -18.83 20.31
N ILE A 233 0.20 -17.80 19.46
CA ILE A 233 -1.05 -17.10 19.13
C ILE A 233 -1.25 -17.26 17.63
N GLU A 234 -2.46 -17.67 17.24
CA GLU A 234 -2.83 -17.91 15.86
C GLU A 234 -3.76 -16.80 15.35
N ALA A 235 -3.53 -16.36 14.13
CA ALA A 235 -4.45 -15.52 13.37
C ALA A 235 -4.85 -16.23 12.08
N ASP A 236 -6.12 -16.10 11.70
CA ASP A 236 -6.65 -16.71 10.49
C ASP A 236 -6.09 -16.02 9.24
N GLY A 237 -5.57 -16.85 8.33
CA GLY A 237 -5.07 -16.48 7.02
C GLY A 237 -6.13 -16.70 5.94
N ASP A 238 -5.70 -17.24 4.81
CA ASP A 238 -6.58 -17.58 3.69
C ASP A 238 -7.26 -18.93 3.92
N ALA A 239 -8.58 -19.01 3.73
CA ALA A 239 -9.34 -20.23 3.99
C ALA A 239 -8.94 -21.40 3.06
N ASP A 240 -8.39 -21.10 1.88
CA ASP A 240 -7.91 -22.08 0.92
C ASP A 240 -6.41 -22.40 1.11
N GLY A 241 -5.77 -21.88 2.16
CA GLY A 241 -4.36 -22.16 2.46
C GLY A 241 -4.12 -23.54 3.04
N ASP A 242 -3.00 -24.17 2.68
CA ASP A 242 -2.58 -25.47 3.21
C ASP A 242 -1.43 -25.36 4.23
N SER A 243 -0.81 -24.19 4.31
CA SER A 243 0.44 -23.96 5.04
C SER A 243 0.25 -23.00 6.22
N VAL A 244 1.08 -23.15 7.26
CA VAL A 244 1.08 -22.24 8.42
C VAL A 244 2.33 -21.36 8.39
N TYR A 245 2.15 -20.04 8.42
CA TYR A 245 3.27 -19.09 8.49
C TYR A 245 3.64 -18.83 9.95
N ARG A 246 4.86 -19.15 10.36
CA ARG A 246 5.36 -18.90 11.72
C ARG A 246 6.25 -17.65 11.73
N ILE A 247 5.87 -16.62 12.48
CA ILE A 247 6.71 -15.43 12.67
C ILE A 247 7.93 -15.82 13.54
N PRO A 248 9.17 -15.64 13.07
CA PRO A 248 10.35 -16.12 13.82
C PRO A 248 10.59 -15.37 15.13
N GLU A 249 10.25 -14.07 15.17
CA GLU A 249 10.52 -13.18 16.30
C GLU A 249 9.49 -13.39 17.43
N PRO A 250 9.93 -13.51 18.70
CA PRO A 250 9.03 -13.48 19.84
C PRO A 250 8.61 -12.03 20.17
N PHE A 251 7.40 -11.89 20.69
CA PHE A 251 6.80 -10.64 21.15
C PHE A 251 6.76 -10.56 22.67
N SER A 252 6.63 -9.35 23.20
CA SER A 252 6.69 -9.08 24.64
C SER A 252 5.35 -9.25 25.35
N SER A 253 4.24 -9.26 24.60
CA SER A 253 2.89 -9.40 25.17
C SER A 253 1.97 -10.19 24.23
N PRO A 254 0.91 -10.82 24.75
CA PRO A 254 -0.08 -11.52 23.92
C PRO A 254 -0.76 -10.56 22.92
N ASP A 255 -1.14 -9.37 23.35
CA ASP A 255 -1.82 -8.39 22.49
C ASP A 255 -0.94 -7.92 21.32
N GLU A 256 0.37 -7.77 21.56
CA GLU A 256 1.33 -7.45 20.51
C GLU A 256 1.48 -8.60 19.51
N ALA A 257 1.57 -9.84 20.00
CA ALA A 257 1.67 -11.03 19.16
C ALA A 257 0.42 -11.22 18.29
N ASP A 258 -0.77 -11.03 18.85
CA ASP A 258 -2.04 -11.09 18.11
C ASP A 258 -2.08 -10.04 16.99
N LYS A 259 -1.81 -8.77 17.30
CA LYS A 259 -1.76 -7.70 16.28
C LYS A 259 -0.74 -7.99 15.18
N ALA A 260 0.44 -8.48 15.54
CA ALA A 260 1.48 -8.81 14.57
C ALA A 260 1.09 -10.01 13.69
N ALA A 261 0.42 -11.04 14.24
CA ALA A 261 -0.09 -12.17 13.50
C ALA A 261 -1.17 -11.74 12.49
N GLN A 262 -2.15 -10.96 12.94
CA GLN A 262 -3.20 -10.41 12.08
C GLN A 262 -2.62 -9.50 10.99
N ALA A 263 -1.67 -8.63 11.33
CA ALA A 263 -1.02 -7.74 10.37
C ALA A 263 -0.26 -8.53 9.29
N LYS A 264 0.41 -9.61 9.68
CA LYS A 264 1.12 -10.47 8.75
C LYS A 264 0.16 -11.28 7.87
N ALA A 265 -0.97 -11.76 8.40
CA ALA A 265 -2.02 -12.42 7.63
C ALA A 265 -2.58 -11.48 6.54
N LYS A 266 -2.92 -10.23 6.91
CA LYS A 266 -3.37 -9.20 5.95
C LYS A 266 -2.31 -8.88 4.90
N ASN A 267 -1.03 -8.86 5.29
CA ASN A 267 0.08 -8.63 4.36
C ASN A 267 0.24 -9.75 3.32
N LEU A 268 0.10 -11.01 3.75
CA LEU A 268 0.19 -12.18 2.88
C LEU A 268 -0.94 -12.18 1.85
N LYS A 269 -2.20 -11.96 2.29
CA LYS A 269 -3.37 -11.84 1.40
C LYS A 269 -3.19 -10.76 0.33
N ARG A 270 -2.67 -9.60 0.70
CA ARG A 270 -2.36 -8.52 -0.27
C ARG A 270 -1.30 -8.91 -1.30
N GLY A 271 -0.39 -9.80 -0.95
CA GLY A 271 0.65 -10.30 -1.86
C GLY A 271 0.12 -11.19 -2.99
N GLU A 272 -1.12 -11.66 -2.90
CA GLU A 272 -1.76 -12.57 -3.86
C GLU A 272 -2.20 -11.87 -5.16
N GLY A 273 -2.34 -10.54 -5.15
CA GLY A 273 -2.77 -9.78 -6.32
C GLY A 273 -1.97 -8.51 -6.54
N SER A 274 -1.57 -8.26 -7.78
CA SER A 274 -0.95 -7.00 -8.18
C SER A 274 -1.50 -6.49 -9.52
N THR A 275 -1.40 -5.19 -9.73
CA THR A 275 -1.86 -4.55 -10.96
C THR A 275 -0.90 -3.44 -11.37
N SER A 276 -0.76 -3.24 -12.68
CA SER A 276 -0.04 -2.11 -13.25
C SER A 276 -0.79 -1.56 -14.45
N VAL A 277 -0.91 -0.23 -14.55
CA VAL A 277 -1.64 0.43 -15.64
C VAL A 277 -1.04 1.79 -15.93
N THR A 278 -0.98 2.16 -17.20
CA THR A 278 -0.67 3.55 -17.59
C THR A 278 -1.98 4.23 -17.95
N VAL A 279 -2.26 5.35 -17.30
CA VAL A 279 -3.43 6.18 -17.59
C VAL A 279 -3.04 7.54 -18.16
N ILE A 280 -4.01 8.23 -18.74
CA ILE A 280 -3.92 9.67 -19.07
C ILE A 280 -3.48 10.41 -17.79
N GLY A 281 -2.52 11.32 -17.93
CA GLY A 281 -1.87 11.94 -16.79
C GLY A 281 -2.85 12.67 -15.86
N ASP A 282 -2.80 12.31 -14.58
CA ASP A 282 -3.64 12.91 -13.54
C ASP A 282 -2.80 13.08 -12.29
N THR A 283 -2.64 14.34 -11.86
CA THR A 283 -1.85 14.70 -10.68
C THR A 283 -2.57 14.41 -9.36
N SER A 284 -3.84 14.04 -9.38
CA SER A 284 -4.57 13.63 -8.17
C SER A 284 -4.22 12.21 -7.71
N ILE A 285 -3.66 11.40 -8.62
CA ILE A 285 -3.27 10.01 -8.35
C ILE A 285 -1.96 10.00 -7.55
N CYS A 286 -2.01 9.47 -6.33
CA CYS A 286 -0.86 9.39 -5.43
C CYS A 286 -0.74 8.02 -4.78
N ALA A 287 0.45 7.70 -4.26
CA ALA A 287 0.69 6.44 -3.58
C ALA A 287 -0.08 6.37 -2.25
N GLY A 288 -0.60 5.19 -1.92
CA GLY A 288 -1.50 4.93 -0.79
C GLY A 288 -2.99 5.16 -1.09
N ALA A 289 -3.34 5.70 -2.27
CA ALA A 289 -4.73 5.88 -2.66
C ALA A 289 -5.42 4.52 -2.95
N PRO A 290 -6.71 4.36 -2.60
CA PRO A 290 -7.51 3.24 -3.09
C PRO A 290 -7.69 3.32 -4.61
N LEU A 291 -7.53 2.20 -5.30
CA LEU A 291 -7.66 2.05 -6.75
C LEU A 291 -8.74 1.00 -7.05
N ILE A 292 -9.68 1.34 -7.92
CA ILE A 292 -10.73 0.44 -8.38
C ILE A 292 -10.84 0.53 -9.91
N TYR A 293 -10.97 -0.62 -10.57
CA TYR A 293 -11.28 -0.67 -12.01
C TYR A 293 -12.78 -0.75 -12.23
N ALA A 294 -13.26 -0.13 -13.31
CA ALA A 294 -14.67 -0.17 -13.69
C ALA A 294 -14.83 -0.33 -15.21
N GLY A 295 -15.53 -1.38 -15.65
CA GLY A 295 -15.84 -1.62 -17.07
C GLY A 295 -14.67 -2.12 -17.91
N ILE A 296 -13.60 -2.61 -17.28
CA ILE A 296 -12.39 -3.10 -17.95
C ILE A 296 -12.49 -4.59 -18.24
N ARG A 297 -12.70 -5.39 -17.19
CA ARG A 297 -12.78 -6.86 -17.29
C ARG A 297 -13.56 -7.44 -16.10
N PRO A 298 -14.54 -8.33 -16.34
CA PRO A 298 -15.15 -9.11 -15.28
C PRO A 298 -14.10 -9.87 -14.44
N GLY A 299 -14.13 -9.69 -13.12
CA GLY A 299 -13.17 -10.27 -12.17
C GLY A 299 -12.01 -9.35 -11.77
N LEU A 300 -11.73 -8.28 -12.54
CA LEU A 300 -10.85 -7.17 -12.11
C LEU A 300 -11.70 -5.99 -11.61
N ASP A 301 -12.84 -5.77 -12.27
CA ASP A 301 -13.74 -4.67 -11.93
C ASP A 301 -14.28 -4.80 -10.50
N GLY A 302 -14.28 -3.69 -9.76
CA GLY A 302 -14.76 -3.63 -8.37
C GLY A 302 -13.80 -4.21 -7.32
N VAL A 303 -12.72 -4.87 -7.73
CA VAL A 303 -11.71 -5.38 -6.79
C VAL A 303 -10.88 -4.21 -6.25
N PRO A 304 -10.78 -4.03 -4.92
CA PRO A 304 -10.03 -2.92 -4.35
C PRO A 304 -8.52 -3.21 -4.37
N TYR A 305 -7.76 -2.25 -4.90
CA TYR A 305 -6.30 -2.21 -4.83
C TYR A 305 -5.86 -0.97 -4.05
N VAL A 306 -4.62 -0.96 -3.57
CA VAL A 306 -3.94 0.25 -3.05
C VAL A 306 -2.73 0.52 -3.94
N ILE A 307 -2.55 1.80 -4.31
CA ILE A 307 -1.44 2.25 -5.17
C ILE A 307 -0.12 2.19 -4.39
N ASP A 308 0.82 1.34 -4.80
CA ASP A 308 2.17 1.20 -4.23
C ASP A 308 3.13 2.26 -4.82
N THR A 309 2.95 2.61 -6.10
CA THR A 309 3.76 3.61 -6.80
C THR A 309 2.92 4.32 -7.85
N ALA A 310 2.99 5.66 -7.88
CA ALA A 310 2.43 6.50 -8.93
C ALA A 310 3.57 7.27 -9.62
N THR A 311 3.71 7.11 -10.93
CA THR A 311 4.78 7.75 -11.71
C THR A 311 4.19 8.69 -12.75
N HIS A 312 4.29 9.99 -12.49
CA HIS A 312 3.85 11.03 -13.41
C HIS A 312 4.95 11.32 -14.42
N ARG A 313 4.65 11.20 -15.72
CA ARG A 313 5.61 11.41 -16.80
C ARG A 313 5.11 12.45 -17.78
N TYR A 314 5.86 13.54 -17.90
CA TYR A 314 5.70 14.52 -18.96
C TYR A 314 6.80 14.32 -20.01
N THR A 315 6.45 14.38 -21.30
CA THR A 315 7.42 14.33 -22.40
C THR A 315 7.24 15.50 -23.36
N ALA A 316 8.33 15.91 -24.02
CA ALA A 316 8.40 17.08 -24.91
C ALA A 316 7.33 17.12 -26.01
N LYS A 317 6.78 15.97 -26.41
CA LYS A 317 5.71 15.85 -27.41
C LYS A 317 4.32 16.20 -26.85
N GLY A 318 4.25 16.77 -25.65
CA GLY A 318 3.00 17.11 -24.99
C GLY A 318 2.21 15.88 -24.56
N THR A 319 2.90 14.79 -24.23
CA THR A 319 2.27 13.59 -23.65
C THR A 319 2.50 13.62 -22.14
N PHE A 320 1.39 13.53 -21.39
CA PHE A 320 1.39 13.39 -19.95
C PHE A 320 0.65 12.11 -19.58
N THR A 321 1.35 11.20 -18.92
CA THR A 321 0.83 9.91 -18.46
C THR A 321 1.11 9.72 -16.98
N THR A 322 0.35 8.84 -16.35
CA THR A 322 0.63 8.37 -15.00
C THR A 322 0.67 6.86 -14.99
N ASP A 323 1.85 6.31 -14.68
CA ASP A 323 2.04 4.87 -14.51
C ASP A 323 1.71 4.50 -13.06
N ILE A 324 0.75 3.62 -12.87
CA ILE A 324 0.24 3.19 -11.58
C ILE A 324 0.65 1.74 -11.38
N SER A 325 1.19 1.42 -10.22
CA SER A 325 1.31 0.03 -9.74
C SER A 325 0.62 -0.10 -8.40
N GLY A 326 -0.20 -1.13 -8.24
CA GLY A 326 -0.97 -1.38 -7.02
C GLY A 326 -0.93 -2.84 -6.58
N LYS A 327 -1.30 -3.06 -5.31
CA LYS A 327 -1.43 -4.38 -4.70
C LYS A 327 -2.84 -4.58 -4.16
N LEU A 328 -3.28 -5.82 -4.12
CA LEU A 328 -4.62 -6.18 -3.68
C LEU A 328 -4.89 -5.68 -2.26
N TYR A 329 -6.06 -5.12 -2.02
CA TYR A 329 -6.45 -4.67 -0.69
C TYR A 329 -7.58 -5.55 -0.16
N ASP A 330 -7.51 -5.93 1.11
CA ASP A 330 -8.48 -6.85 1.72
C ASP A 330 -9.80 -6.16 2.12
N GLY A 331 -9.93 -4.84 1.91
CA GLY A 331 -11.16 -4.09 2.13
C GLY A 331 -11.56 -3.89 3.59
N LYS A 332 -10.84 -4.46 4.56
CA LYS A 332 -11.30 -4.59 5.96
C LYS A 332 -10.63 -3.66 6.97
N SER A 333 -9.85 -2.65 6.58
CA SER A 333 -9.16 -1.78 7.57
C SER A 333 -9.88 -0.47 7.93
N SER A 334 -11.00 -0.14 7.28
CA SER A 334 -11.67 1.17 7.45
C SER A 334 -13.04 1.15 8.13
N SER A 335 -13.59 0.00 8.54
CA SER A 335 -14.94 -0.07 9.15
C SER A 335 -15.07 -0.83 10.46
N GLU A 336 -14.01 -1.41 11.02
CA GLU A 336 -14.09 -2.02 12.36
C GLU A 336 -13.66 -0.98 13.40
N SER A 337 -14.66 -0.26 13.92
CA SER A 337 -14.63 0.10 15.33
C SER A 337 -14.74 -1.21 16.10
N ASP A 338 -13.69 -1.58 16.83
CA ASP A 338 -13.69 -2.69 17.78
C ASP A 338 -14.90 -2.50 18.72
N ALA A 339 -15.97 -3.25 18.49
CA ALA A 339 -17.06 -3.35 19.44
C ALA A 339 -16.60 -4.33 20.51
N ASP A 340 -16.36 -3.77 21.68
CA ASP A 340 -15.90 -4.44 22.89
C ASP A 340 -16.60 -5.77 23.18
N GLY A 341 -15.82 -6.69 23.74
CA GLY A 341 -16.29 -7.99 24.16
C GLY A 341 -17.33 -7.90 25.28
N GLU A 342 -18.28 -8.82 25.23
CA GLU A 342 -19.04 -9.23 26.40
C GLU A 342 -19.00 -10.75 26.50
N SER A 343 -18.18 -11.22 27.44
CA SER A 343 -18.14 -12.59 27.91
C SER A 343 -19.16 -12.79 29.03
N GLY A 344 -19.91 -13.89 29.01
CA GLY A 344 -20.34 -14.54 30.26
C GLY A 344 -21.65 -15.32 30.26
N ALA A 345 -21.52 -16.65 30.40
CA ALA A 345 -22.43 -17.63 31.03
C ALA A 345 -23.80 -17.88 30.36
N GLY A 346 -24.33 -19.10 30.22
CA GLY A 346 -24.07 -20.36 30.90
C GLY A 346 -25.40 -20.96 31.40
N ASP A 347 -25.70 -22.19 30.95
CA ASP A 347 -26.57 -23.22 31.56
C ASP A 347 -28.04 -23.41 31.08
N GLY A 348 -28.38 -24.68 30.86
CA GLY A 348 -29.66 -25.26 31.32
C GLY A 348 -30.73 -25.69 30.29
N SER A 349 -30.65 -26.94 29.81
CA SER A 349 -31.73 -27.97 29.70
C SER A 349 -33.14 -27.55 29.21
N THR A 350 -33.83 -28.19 28.26
CA THR A 350 -34.40 -29.57 28.25
C THR A 350 -35.39 -29.66 27.06
N GLY A 351 -35.65 -30.84 26.47
CA GLY A 351 -36.98 -31.10 25.86
C GLY A 351 -37.08 -31.82 24.50
N ASN A 352 -36.81 -33.12 24.51
CA ASN A 352 -37.53 -34.26 23.89
C ASN A 352 -38.60 -34.10 22.76
N GLY A 353 -38.58 -35.07 21.82
CA GLY A 353 -39.68 -35.52 20.93
C GLY A 353 -39.28 -35.51 19.45
N GLY A 354 -39.12 -36.61 18.69
CA GLY A 354 -39.78 -37.91 18.69
C GLY A 354 -40.65 -38.02 17.41
N GLY A 355 -40.28 -38.86 16.43
CA GLY A 355 -41.16 -39.19 15.30
C GLY A 355 -40.49 -39.60 13.98
N SER A 356 -40.43 -40.89 13.73
CA SER A 356 -40.11 -41.58 12.47
C SER A 356 -41.28 -41.53 11.45
N ASN A 357 -41.01 -41.40 10.14
CA ASN A 357 -41.59 -42.29 9.11
C ASN A 357 -40.87 -42.22 7.75
N SER A 358 -40.88 -43.37 7.07
CA SER A 358 -40.36 -43.72 5.75
C SER A 358 -41.18 -43.13 4.59
N GLY A 359 -40.55 -42.93 3.43
CA GLY A 359 -41.22 -42.56 2.18
C GLY A 359 -40.28 -42.38 0.99
N ASN A 360 -40.16 -43.44 0.18
CA ASN A 360 -39.47 -43.49 -1.11
C ASN A 360 -40.14 -42.55 -2.15
N GLY A 361 -39.36 -41.82 -2.96
CA GLY A 361 -39.92 -40.94 -4.00
C GLY A 361 -38.87 -40.27 -4.88
N SER A 362 -38.50 -40.94 -5.97
CA SER A 362 -37.79 -40.36 -7.11
C SER A 362 -38.57 -39.20 -7.71
N ASN A 363 -38.01 -37.99 -7.72
CA ASN A 363 -38.29 -37.02 -8.76
C ASN A 363 -37.13 -36.01 -8.93
N GLY A 364 -36.54 -35.99 -10.13
CA GLY A 364 -35.43 -35.10 -10.48
C GLY A 364 -35.91 -33.66 -10.67
N GLY A 365 -35.72 -32.83 -9.65
CA GLY A 365 -35.81 -31.37 -9.74
C GLY A 365 -34.44 -30.75 -9.56
N GLY A 366 -34.02 -29.88 -10.48
CA GLY A 366 -32.73 -29.19 -10.42
C GLY A 366 -32.55 -28.38 -9.13
N LYS A 367 -31.31 -28.28 -8.63
CA LYS A 367 -30.97 -27.48 -7.46
C LYS A 367 -30.79 -26.01 -7.84
N VAL A 368 -31.34 -25.09 -7.03
CA VAL A 368 -31.07 -23.65 -7.11
C VAL A 368 -29.96 -23.33 -6.11
N ALA A 369 -29.03 -22.43 -6.47
CA ALA A 369 -27.92 -22.05 -5.60
C ALA A 369 -28.42 -21.35 -4.32
N PRO A 370 -27.76 -21.58 -3.15
CA PRO A 370 -28.04 -20.82 -1.93
C PRO A 370 -27.81 -19.32 -2.20
N ASN A 371 -28.73 -18.46 -1.73
CA ASN A 371 -28.74 -16.99 -1.92
C ASN A 371 -29.11 -16.47 -3.32
N SER A 372 -29.84 -17.24 -4.12
CA SER A 372 -30.42 -16.75 -5.38
C SER A 372 -31.62 -15.82 -5.13
N VAL A 373 -31.78 -14.81 -6.00
CA VAL A 373 -32.95 -13.91 -5.99
C VAL A 373 -34.24 -14.69 -6.32
N PRO A 374 -35.40 -14.28 -5.79
CA PRO A 374 -36.68 -14.92 -6.12
C PRO A 374 -36.88 -14.98 -7.64
N SER A 375 -37.39 -16.13 -8.13
CA SER A 375 -37.62 -16.44 -9.56
C SER A 375 -36.39 -16.86 -10.39
N THR A 376 -35.26 -17.19 -9.77
CA THR A 376 -34.13 -17.81 -10.49
C THR A 376 -34.49 -19.23 -10.95
N PRO A 377 -34.41 -19.56 -12.25
CA PRO A 377 -34.69 -20.91 -12.74
C PRO A 377 -33.64 -21.92 -12.27
N ALA A 378 -34.08 -23.13 -11.93
CA ALA A 378 -33.20 -24.20 -11.48
C ALA A 378 -32.24 -24.64 -12.61
N THR A 379 -31.00 -25.00 -12.24
CA THR A 379 -30.01 -25.50 -13.21
C THR A 379 -30.55 -26.78 -13.88
N PRO A 380 -30.62 -26.84 -15.23
CA PRO A 380 -31.12 -28.02 -15.93
C PRO A 380 -30.25 -29.25 -15.65
N ALA A 381 -30.88 -30.41 -15.41
CA ALA A 381 -30.19 -31.62 -14.94
C ALA A 381 -29.08 -32.13 -15.90
N HIS A 382 -29.11 -31.79 -17.18
CA HIS A 382 -28.09 -32.20 -18.15
C HIS A 382 -26.73 -31.48 -17.97
N PHE A 383 -26.71 -30.34 -17.27
CA PHE A 383 -25.48 -29.63 -16.90
C PHE A 383 -24.78 -30.23 -15.67
N LEU A 384 -25.41 -31.18 -14.97
CA LEU A 384 -24.87 -31.81 -13.75
C LEU A 384 -24.24 -33.18 -14.03
N THR A 385 -23.89 -33.50 -15.27
CA THR A 385 -23.19 -34.75 -15.59
C THR A 385 -21.75 -34.71 -15.02
N PRO A 386 -21.32 -35.72 -14.23
CA PRO A 386 -19.94 -35.79 -13.77
C PRO A 386 -19.02 -35.94 -14.97
N ARG A 387 -18.04 -35.04 -15.11
CA ARG A 387 -16.98 -35.14 -16.10
C ARG A 387 -16.12 -36.36 -15.73
N VAL A 388 -16.40 -37.51 -16.34
CA VAL A 388 -15.59 -38.72 -16.17
C VAL A 388 -14.26 -38.52 -16.89
N GLY A 389 -13.22 -38.29 -16.12
CA GLY A 389 -11.84 -38.21 -16.58
C GLY A 389 -10.88 -38.30 -15.40
N ARG A 390 -10.54 -39.53 -15.02
CA ARG A 390 -9.42 -39.82 -14.11
C ARG A 390 -8.14 -39.24 -14.69
N THR A 391 -7.40 -38.48 -13.90
CA THR A 391 -6.03 -38.06 -14.21
C THR A 391 -5.11 -38.55 -13.09
N ASP A 392 -4.99 -39.86 -13.01
CA ASP A 392 -3.82 -40.54 -12.45
C ASP A 392 -3.38 -41.54 -13.53
N GLU A 393 -2.53 -41.08 -14.46
CA GLU A 393 -1.65 -41.87 -15.34
C GLU A 393 -0.90 -40.91 -16.29
N ASN A 394 0.27 -40.45 -15.81
CA ASN A 394 1.51 -40.05 -16.50
C ASN A 394 2.22 -38.89 -15.80
#